data_AF-A0A959SLV9-F1
#
_entry.id   AF-A0A959SLV9-F1
#
_cell.length_a   1.000
_cell.length_b   1.000
_cell.length_c   1.000
_cell.angle_alpha   90.00
_cell.angle_beta   90.00
_cell.angle_gamma   90.00
#
_symmetry.space_group_name_H-M   'P 1'
#
loop_
_entity.id
_entity.type
_entity.pdbx_description
1 polymer ?
#
loop_
_entity_poly.entity_id
_entity_poly.type
_entity_poly.pdbx_seq_one_letter_code
_entity_poly.pdbx_strand_id
1 'polypeptide(L)'
;GHRNDLNQTCRDLAAMGWATATISYRLDFYGTWLLGSPFSYDPAEVIRAAYRAQQDTRGALRFLKARSALDSTSTENIVLMGYSAGAIAALHAAFVDDPSEKPASCGTIGNVNHLLSSYARPDLGPYQGSLNINGQSDDVLAVASNYGGLLDTNLISGPLDPALYLYHQTGDPVVGCGYRKGLWGMPLGVGDNYPYLYGSCITDDHITQNIQPDPSRYLYHEHVGSAHEVHDPAAIMQETLLFLRELFCSLANVQLAVRVMLEGPYESSTGLMGDGLRTLGHVPTQEPYAGLGYAHVGGGGESTTPAVLAVSGSNAIVDWVVVELRDAADPTLVLESRSALVQRDGDVVDVDGASPLSFGLAPGNYRVALRHRNHLALMTNSAIALGGSPTVLDLGNISTEVYGSEARAHIPGAFPTEALWAGDVSFDGELRYTGASNDRDIILSTIGGSVATNTAGGYLPADVNMDGLAKYTGVSNDRDLILQNIGGVVPTNVRTEQMP
;
A
#
# COMPACT_ATOMS: atom_id res chain seq x y z
N GLY A 1 -26.12 -13.57 23.37
CA GLY A 1 -25.18 -12.54 23.82
C GLY A 1 -25.91 -11.24 24.05
N HIS A 2 -25.43 -10.41 24.97
CA HIS A 2 -25.93 -9.07 25.22
C HIS A 2 -24.84 -8.06 24.81
N ARG A 3 -25.19 -6.90 24.24
CA ARG A 3 -24.19 -5.93 23.76
C ARG A 3 -23.19 -5.49 24.85
N ASN A 4 -23.63 -5.52 26.11
CA ASN A 4 -22.81 -5.14 27.26
C ASN A 4 -21.68 -6.15 27.55
N ASP A 5 -21.74 -7.35 26.99
CA ASP A 5 -20.71 -8.39 27.19
C ASP A 5 -19.35 -7.93 26.63
N LEU A 6 -19.36 -7.00 25.65
CA LEU A 6 -18.16 -6.41 25.06
C LEU A 6 -17.77 -5.04 25.64
N ASN A 7 -18.41 -4.60 26.73
CA ASN A 7 -18.13 -3.29 27.33
C ASN A 7 -16.66 -3.14 27.76
N GLN A 8 -16.03 -4.18 28.28
CA GLN A 8 -14.63 -4.13 28.69
C GLN A 8 -13.71 -3.97 27.47
N THR A 9 -13.90 -4.80 26.45
CA THR A 9 -13.18 -4.70 25.16
C THR A 9 -13.30 -3.30 24.56
N CYS A 10 -14.49 -2.71 24.56
CA CYS A 10 -14.68 -1.34 24.07
C CYS A 10 -13.92 -0.29 24.89
N ARG A 11 -13.86 -0.44 26.22
CA ARG A 11 -13.07 0.46 27.09
C ARG A 11 -11.57 0.31 26.84
N ASP A 12 -11.09 -0.92 26.67
CA ASP A 12 -9.68 -1.20 26.43
C ASP A 12 -9.23 -0.61 25.08
N LEU A 13 -10.01 -0.85 24.02
CA LEU A 13 -9.78 -0.22 22.71
C LEU A 13 -9.87 1.31 22.76
N ALA A 14 -10.82 1.86 23.52
CA ALA A 14 -10.93 3.31 23.69
C ALA A 14 -9.71 3.92 24.41
N ALA A 15 -9.14 3.20 25.39
CA ALA A 15 -7.89 3.61 26.03
C ALA A 15 -6.68 3.60 25.07
N MET A 16 -6.78 2.86 23.96
CA MET A 16 -5.79 2.82 22.88
C MET A 16 -6.09 3.83 21.75
N GLY A 17 -7.10 4.70 21.91
CA GLY A 17 -7.41 5.77 20.96
C GLY A 17 -8.54 5.47 19.97
N TRP A 18 -9.23 4.34 20.11
CA TRP A 18 -10.34 3.97 19.22
C TRP A 18 -11.68 4.56 19.68
N ALA A 19 -12.48 5.04 18.74
CA ALA A 19 -13.91 5.22 19.01
C ALA A 19 -14.62 3.88 18.85
N THR A 20 -15.29 3.40 19.91
CA THR A 20 -15.91 2.07 19.92
C THR A 20 -17.40 2.13 20.24
N ALA A 21 -18.17 1.22 19.66
CA ALA A 21 -19.59 1.06 19.91
C ALA A 21 -19.97 -0.43 19.91
N THR A 22 -20.78 -0.85 20.87
CA THR A 22 -21.43 -2.16 20.85
C THR A 22 -22.86 -2.01 20.35
N ILE A 23 -23.26 -2.88 19.42
CA ILE A 23 -24.59 -2.82 18.80
C ILE A 23 -25.50 -3.90 19.38
N SER A 24 -26.79 -3.57 19.49
CA SER A 24 -27.84 -4.56 19.65
C SER A 24 -28.40 -4.89 18.28
N TYR A 25 -28.58 -6.17 17.99
CA TYR A 25 -29.25 -6.66 16.80
C TYR A 25 -30.37 -7.63 17.21
N ARG A 26 -31.31 -7.89 16.29
CA ARG A 26 -32.42 -8.81 16.51
C ARG A 26 -31.90 -10.21 16.79
N LEU A 27 -32.26 -10.74 17.95
CA LEU A 27 -31.91 -12.09 18.40
C LEU A 27 -33.08 -13.06 18.14
N ASP A 28 -32.83 -14.30 18.57
CA ASP A 28 -33.77 -15.41 18.64
C ASP A 28 -34.25 -15.97 17.31
N PHE A 29 -34.72 -17.21 17.41
CA PHE A 29 -35.32 -17.97 16.34
C PHE A 29 -36.30 -18.98 16.97
N TYR A 30 -37.21 -19.54 16.17
CA TYR A 30 -38.14 -20.52 16.72
C TYR A 30 -37.46 -21.86 16.97
N GLY A 31 -37.71 -22.42 18.15
CA GLY A 31 -37.20 -23.73 18.50
C GLY A 31 -38.03 -24.89 17.96
N THR A 32 -37.62 -26.10 18.32
CA THR A 32 -38.42 -27.31 18.06
C THR A 32 -39.80 -27.23 18.74
N TRP A 33 -40.70 -28.16 18.44
CA TRP A 33 -42.03 -28.20 19.06
C TRP A 33 -41.99 -28.41 20.60
N LEU A 34 -40.88 -28.92 21.14
CA LEU A 34 -40.72 -29.27 22.56
C LEU A 34 -39.71 -28.37 23.30
N LEU A 35 -38.62 -28.01 22.62
CA LEU A 35 -37.48 -27.30 23.21
C LEU A 35 -37.22 -25.99 22.46
N GLY A 36 -37.03 -24.91 23.21
CA GLY A 36 -36.60 -23.60 22.69
C GLY A 36 -35.09 -23.52 22.46
N SER A 37 -34.59 -22.29 22.24
CA SER A 37 -33.15 -22.01 22.11
C SER A 37 -32.33 -22.71 23.21
N PRO A 38 -31.23 -23.42 22.88
CA PRO A 38 -30.54 -23.43 21.59
C PRO A 38 -31.07 -24.41 20.54
N PHE A 39 -32.15 -25.17 20.80
CA PHE A 39 -32.67 -26.14 19.81
C PHE A 39 -33.47 -25.44 18.73
N SER A 40 -32.93 -25.32 17.51
CA SER A 40 -33.62 -24.71 16.36
C SER A 40 -34.72 -25.60 15.77
N TYR A 41 -35.79 -25.00 15.25
CA TYR A 41 -36.83 -25.73 14.51
C TYR A 41 -36.27 -26.44 13.27
N ASP A 42 -35.48 -25.71 12.47
CA ASP A 42 -34.77 -26.18 11.29
C ASP A 42 -33.53 -25.30 11.04
N PRO A 43 -32.65 -25.63 10.06
CA PRO A 43 -31.51 -24.78 9.74
C PRO A 43 -31.87 -23.38 9.23
N ALA A 44 -33.05 -23.21 8.62
CA ALA A 44 -33.48 -21.93 8.08
C ALA A 44 -33.67 -20.89 9.18
N GLU A 45 -34.14 -21.29 10.36
CA GLU A 45 -34.30 -20.42 11.51
C GLU A 45 -32.98 -19.76 11.97
N VAL A 46 -31.88 -20.51 11.98
CA VAL A 46 -30.55 -19.98 12.34
C VAL A 46 -30.01 -19.06 11.25
N ILE A 47 -30.15 -19.45 9.97
CA ILE A 47 -29.75 -18.61 8.82
C ILE A 47 -30.50 -17.28 8.84
N ARG A 48 -31.81 -17.30 9.09
CA ARG A 48 -32.67 -16.12 9.17
C ARG A 48 -32.36 -15.23 10.36
N ALA A 49 -31.88 -15.79 11.47
CA ALA A 49 -31.36 -15.01 12.59
C ALA A 49 -30.06 -14.29 12.22
N ALA A 50 -29.10 -14.99 11.62
CA ALA A 50 -27.84 -14.40 11.14
C ALA A 50 -28.07 -13.29 10.09
N TYR A 51 -28.99 -13.51 9.15
CA TYR A 51 -29.33 -12.52 8.12
C TYR A 51 -29.94 -11.24 8.72
N ARG A 52 -30.85 -11.36 9.71
CA ARG A 52 -31.37 -10.20 10.44
C ARG A 52 -30.27 -9.48 11.22
N ALA A 53 -29.35 -10.22 11.83
CA ALA A 53 -28.22 -9.65 12.55
C ALA A 53 -27.31 -8.83 11.61
N GLN A 54 -27.00 -9.36 10.43
CA GLN A 54 -26.29 -8.63 9.37
C GLN A 54 -27.00 -7.33 8.98
N GLN A 55 -28.32 -7.38 8.71
CA GLN A 55 -29.10 -6.19 8.34
C GLN A 55 -29.02 -5.11 9.43
N ASP A 56 -29.08 -5.52 10.69
CA ASP A 56 -29.02 -4.61 11.84
C ASP A 56 -27.62 -4.04 12.03
N THR A 57 -26.56 -4.84 11.81
CA THR A 57 -25.16 -4.38 11.78
C THR A 57 -24.95 -3.30 10.72
N ARG A 58 -25.42 -3.56 9.48
CA ARG A 58 -25.38 -2.58 8.37
C ARG A 58 -26.16 -1.30 8.71
N GLY A 59 -27.33 -1.45 9.33
CA GLY A 59 -28.08 -0.31 9.85
C GLY A 59 -27.34 0.50 10.90
N ALA A 60 -26.62 -0.16 11.82
CA ALA A 60 -25.83 0.51 12.84
C ALA A 60 -24.62 1.25 12.25
N LEU A 61 -23.94 0.67 11.25
CA LEU A 61 -22.84 1.32 10.54
C LEU A 61 -23.27 2.66 9.93
N ARG A 62 -24.41 2.67 9.21
CA ARG A 62 -24.97 3.91 8.64
C ARG A 62 -25.31 4.96 9.69
N PHE A 63 -25.82 4.54 10.85
CA PHE A 63 -26.09 5.44 11.97
C PHE A 63 -24.80 6.07 12.52
N LEU A 64 -23.77 5.25 12.76
CA LEU A 64 -22.49 5.71 13.31
C LEU A 64 -21.78 6.65 12.32
N LYS A 65 -21.72 6.31 11.03
CA LYS A 65 -21.12 7.17 9.99
C LYS A 65 -21.84 8.51 9.85
N ALA A 66 -23.17 8.55 9.98
CA ALA A 66 -23.91 9.81 9.94
C ALA A 66 -23.65 10.74 11.13
N ARG A 67 -23.04 10.22 12.20
CA ARG A 67 -22.65 10.97 13.39
C ARG A 67 -21.17 11.31 13.44
N SER A 68 -20.40 11.01 12.39
CA SER A 68 -18.95 11.17 12.35
C SER A 68 -18.48 12.55 12.83
N ALA A 69 -19.13 13.63 12.37
CA ALA A 69 -18.81 15.00 12.78
C ALA A 69 -19.09 15.29 14.27
N LEU A 70 -20.09 14.63 14.87
CA LEU A 70 -20.43 14.79 16.29
C LEU A 70 -19.51 13.95 17.18
N ASP A 71 -19.21 12.73 16.74
CA ASP A 71 -18.45 11.75 17.51
C ASP A 71 -16.94 11.84 17.23
N SER A 72 -16.51 12.70 16.30
CA SER A 72 -15.12 12.85 15.83
C SER A 72 -14.51 11.54 15.32
N THR A 73 -15.26 10.82 14.50
CA THR A 73 -14.88 9.51 13.95
C THR A 73 -14.70 9.57 12.43
N SER A 74 -13.92 8.65 11.87
CA SER A 74 -13.77 8.48 10.42
C SER A 74 -14.99 7.77 9.81
N THR A 75 -15.33 8.08 8.56
CA THR A 75 -16.35 7.34 7.79
C THR A 75 -15.76 6.20 6.96
N GLU A 76 -14.44 6.21 6.75
CA GLU A 76 -13.71 5.25 5.92
C GLU A 76 -12.97 4.21 6.75
N ASN A 77 -12.38 4.64 7.88
CA ASN A 77 -11.57 3.79 8.76
C ASN A 77 -12.45 3.04 9.78
N ILE A 78 -13.38 2.23 9.28
CA ILE A 78 -14.33 1.47 10.10
C ILE A 78 -13.94 0.00 10.16
N VAL A 79 -13.92 -0.58 11.36
CA VAL A 79 -13.62 -2.00 11.58
C VAL A 79 -14.78 -2.66 12.30
N LEU A 80 -15.25 -3.81 11.78
CA LEU A 80 -16.17 -4.68 12.51
C LEU A 80 -15.39 -5.74 13.29
N MET A 81 -15.55 -5.75 14.60
CA MET A 81 -15.00 -6.80 15.46
C MET A 81 -16.14 -7.66 16.01
N GLY A 82 -16.03 -8.98 15.85
CA GLY A 82 -17.05 -9.92 16.28
C GLY A 82 -16.48 -11.19 16.92
N TYR A 83 -17.30 -11.79 17.79
CA TYR A 83 -17.03 -13.07 18.45
C TYR A 83 -18.21 -14.02 18.23
N SER A 84 -17.95 -15.27 17.87
CA SER A 84 -18.99 -16.31 17.70
C SER A 84 -20.11 -15.87 16.74
N ALA A 85 -21.37 -15.91 17.14
CA ALA A 85 -22.50 -15.39 16.36
C ALA A 85 -22.35 -13.91 15.96
N GLY A 86 -21.66 -13.10 16.76
CA GLY A 86 -21.31 -11.72 16.39
C GLY A 86 -20.26 -11.64 15.27
N ALA A 87 -19.31 -12.60 15.22
CA ALA A 87 -18.37 -12.73 14.12
C ALA A 87 -19.07 -13.17 12.83
N ILE A 88 -20.04 -14.10 12.92
CA ILE A 88 -20.90 -14.48 11.80
C ILE A 88 -21.65 -13.25 11.26
N ALA A 89 -22.26 -12.45 12.15
CA ALA A 89 -22.96 -11.23 11.74
C ALA A 89 -22.01 -10.19 11.11
N ALA A 90 -20.79 -10.03 11.64
CA ALA A 90 -19.79 -9.11 11.12
C ALA A 90 -19.30 -9.53 9.72
N LEU A 91 -18.96 -10.80 9.53
CA LEU A 91 -18.53 -11.36 8.25
C LEU A 91 -19.61 -11.15 7.17
N HIS A 92 -20.85 -11.57 7.43
CA HIS A 92 -21.90 -11.42 6.42
C HIS A 92 -22.30 -9.95 6.20
N ALA A 93 -22.16 -9.09 7.21
CA ALA A 93 -22.36 -7.64 7.04
C ALA A 93 -21.26 -6.98 6.20
N ALA A 94 -20.06 -7.52 6.15
CA ALA A 94 -18.98 -6.97 5.34
C ALA A 94 -18.95 -7.53 3.91
N PHE A 95 -19.23 -8.83 3.73
CA PHE A 95 -18.94 -9.54 2.49
C PHE A 95 -20.16 -9.89 1.63
N VAL A 96 -21.40 -9.79 2.13
CA VAL A 96 -22.58 -9.95 1.26
C VAL A 96 -22.85 -8.62 0.56
N ASP A 97 -22.63 -8.52 -0.74
CA ASP A 97 -22.72 -7.29 -1.51
C ASP A 97 -23.66 -7.39 -2.75
N ASP A 98 -24.13 -8.58 -3.10
CA ASP A 98 -25.03 -8.79 -4.22
C ASP A 98 -26.40 -9.34 -3.78
N PRO A 99 -27.54 -8.84 -4.32
CA PRO A 99 -28.86 -9.37 -3.98
C PRO A 99 -29.05 -10.88 -4.20
N SER A 100 -28.29 -11.49 -5.12
CA SER A 100 -28.33 -12.92 -5.42
C SER A 100 -27.69 -13.80 -4.33
N GLU A 101 -26.87 -13.22 -3.47
CA GLU A 101 -26.23 -13.91 -2.34
C GLU A 101 -27.18 -14.11 -1.16
N LYS A 102 -28.38 -13.52 -1.22
CA LYS A 102 -29.44 -13.74 -0.22
C LYS A 102 -29.77 -15.24 -0.15
N PRO A 103 -29.62 -15.90 1.02
CA PRO A 103 -29.99 -17.29 1.15
C PRO A 103 -31.48 -17.51 0.87
N ALA A 104 -31.82 -18.58 0.15
CA ALA A 104 -33.22 -18.89 -0.18
C ALA A 104 -34.13 -18.99 1.06
N SER A 105 -33.58 -19.45 2.19
CA SER A 105 -34.27 -19.51 3.49
C SER A 105 -34.66 -18.14 4.05
N CYS A 106 -34.06 -17.04 3.57
CA CYS A 106 -34.40 -15.67 3.95
C CYS A 106 -35.53 -15.07 3.10
N GLY A 107 -35.99 -15.79 2.07
CA GLY A 107 -37.24 -15.49 1.38
C GLY A 107 -38.49 -15.86 2.19
N THR A 108 -39.66 -15.83 1.55
CA THR A 108 -40.88 -16.40 2.14
C THR A 108 -40.79 -17.92 2.13
N ILE A 109 -40.92 -18.54 3.30
CA ILE A 109 -40.88 -20.01 3.46
C ILE A 109 -42.05 -20.49 4.33
N GLY A 110 -42.27 -21.81 4.39
CA GLY A 110 -43.38 -22.39 5.14
C GLY A 110 -43.32 -22.09 6.64
N ASN A 111 -44.47 -21.96 7.29
CA ASN A 111 -44.58 -21.60 8.71
C ASN A 111 -43.81 -22.57 9.63
N VAL A 112 -43.39 -22.06 10.77
CA VAL A 112 -43.00 -22.90 11.92
C VAL A 112 -44.29 -23.35 12.60
N ASN A 113 -44.51 -24.67 12.64
CA ASN A 113 -45.69 -25.24 13.28
C ASN A 113 -45.28 -25.96 14.56
N HIS A 114 -45.80 -25.46 15.68
CA HIS A 114 -45.79 -26.12 16.98
C HIS A 114 -47.18 -26.73 17.25
N LEU A 115 -47.33 -27.46 18.36
CA LEU A 115 -48.55 -28.23 18.64
C LEU A 115 -49.84 -27.39 18.62
N LEU A 116 -49.79 -26.14 19.09
CA LEU A 116 -50.96 -25.25 19.23
C LEU A 116 -50.77 -23.88 18.56
N SER A 117 -49.63 -23.65 17.91
CA SER A 117 -49.29 -22.35 17.32
C SER A 117 -48.57 -22.51 16.00
N SER A 118 -48.80 -21.54 15.10
CA SER A 118 -48.15 -21.45 13.80
C SER A 118 -47.57 -20.05 13.65
N TYR A 119 -46.30 -19.96 13.29
CA TYR A 119 -45.58 -18.71 13.13
C TYR A 119 -45.16 -18.53 11.67
N ALA A 120 -45.54 -17.40 11.08
CA ALA A 120 -45.23 -17.10 9.69
C ALA A 120 -43.73 -16.77 9.50
N ARG A 121 -43.19 -17.17 8.35
CA ARG A 121 -41.81 -16.85 7.95
C ARG A 121 -41.79 -16.03 6.65
N PRO A 122 -42.10 -14.73 6.74
CA PRO A 122 -42.15 -13.86 5.56
C PRO A 122 -40.76 -13.61 4.99
N ASP A 123 -40.70 -13.08 3.78
CA ASP A 123 -39.46 -12.55 3.21
C ASP A 123 -38.82 -11.49 4.14
N LEU A 124 -37.51 -11.60 4.37
CA LEU A 124 -36.75 -10.69 5.26
C LEU A 124 -36.30 -9.38 4.59
N GLY A 125 -36.61 -9.17 3.32
CA GLY A 125 -36.20 -8.01 2.54
C GLY A 125 -34.78 -8.12 1.96
N PRO A 126 -34.19 -6.99 1.55
CA PRO A 126 -32.84 -6.93 0.97
C PRO A 126 -31.75 -7.06 2.04
N TYR A 127 -30.53 -7.44 1.64
CA TYR A 127 -29.43 -7.72 2.59
C TYR A 127 -28.95 -6.47 3.34
N GLN A 128 -29.14 -5.28 2.77
CA GLN A 128 -28.85 -4.01 3.43
C GLN A 128 -29.77 -3.73 4.62
N GLY A 129 -30.94 -4.37 4.68
CA GLY A 129 -31.98 -4.06 5.66
C GLY A 129 -32.62 -2.68 5.43
N SER A 130 -33.39 -2.21 6.40
CA SER A 130 -34.16 -0.95 6.28
C SER A 130 -33.81 0.09 7.36
N LEU A 131 -32.86 -0.21 8.25
CA LEU A 131 -32.48 0.69 9.33
C LEU A 131 -31.50 1.76 8.87
N ASN A 132 -31.73 3.00 9.30
CA ASN A 132 -30.86 4.16 9.10
C ASN A 132 -30.44 4.40 7.64
N ILE A 133 -31.39 4.29 6.69
CA ILE A 133 -31.13 4.65 5.29
C ILE A 133 -31.03 6.17 5.18
N ASN A 134 -29.79 6.69 5.22
CA ASN A 134 -29.49 8.12 5.38
C ASN A 134 -28.44 8.63 4.37
N GLY A 135 -28.15 7.87 3.32
CA GLY A 135 -27.15 8.20 2.31
C GLY A 135 -25.70 7.83 2.68
N GLN A 136 -25.45 7.37 3.90
CA GLN A 136 -24.14 6.81 4.28
C GLN A 136 -24.01 5.38 3.74
N SER A 137 -22.79 5.02 3.34
CA SER A 137 -22.44 3.64 3.00
C SER A 137 -22.41 2.76 4.26
N ASP A 138 -22.57 1.45 4.11
CA ASP A 138 -22.36 0.45 5.16
C ASP A 138 -21.08 -0.36 4.97
N ASP A 139 -20.16 0.15 4.14
CA ASP A 139 -18.85 -0.47 3.88
C ASP A 139 -17.91 -0.31 5.08
N VAL A 140 -16.95 -1.22 5.18
CA VAL A 140 -15.97 -1.27 6.25
C VAL A 140 -14.58 -1.50 5.67
N LEU A 141 -13.57 -0.95 6.34
CA LEU A 141 -12.17 -1.17 5.97
C LEU A 141 -11.74 -2.62 6.26
N ALA A 142 -12.16 -3.14 7.40
CA ALA A 142 -11.73 -4.46 7.86
C ALA A 142 -12.74 -5.16 8.77
N VAL A 143 -12.58 -6.49 8.88
CA VAL A 143 -13.28 -7.35 9.82
C VAL A 143 -12.28 -8.12 10.68
N ALA A 144 -12.45 -8.09 11.99
CA ALA A 144 -11.75 -8.95 12.94
C ALA A 144 -12.74 -10.00 13.48
N SER A 145 -12.64 -11.22 12.97
CA SER A 145 -13.56 -12.32 13.26
C SER A 145 -12.91 -13.37 14.15
N ASN A 146 -13.40 -13.47 15.39
CA ASN A 146 -13.00 -14.49 16.35
C ASN A 146 -14.04 -15.62 16.35
N TYR A 147 -13.61 -16.83 15.94
CA TYR A 147 -14.42 -18.07 15.85
C TYR A 147 -15.78 -17.85 15.16
N GLY A 148 -15.74 -17.16 14.02
CA GLY A 148 -16.86 -16.96 13.10
C GLY A 148 -16.93 -18.01 11.99
N GLY A 149 -17.90 -17.84 11.09
CA GLY A 149 -18.04 -18.68 9.91
C GLY A 149 -18.96 -18.07 8.87
N LEU A 150 -18.83 -18.54 7.63
CA LEU A 150 -19.59 -18.10 6.45
C LEU A 150 -20.54 -19.21 5.99
N LEU A 151 -21.68 -18.83 5.38
CA LEU A 151 -22.53 -19.79 4.68
C LEU A 151 -21.94 -20.21 3.33
N ASP A 152 -21.18 -19.33 2.69
CA ASP A 152 -20.47 -19.55 1.43
C ASP A 152 -19.16 -18.75 1.46
N THR A 153 -18.03 -19.39 1.14
CA THR A 153 -16.72 -18.71 1.10
C THR A 153 -16.60 -17.79 -0.11
N ASN A 154 -17.40 -17.98 -1.16
CA ASN A 154 -17.40 -17.13 -2.35
C ASN A 154 -17.92 -15.71 -2.11
N LEU A 155 -18.51 -15.44 -0.93
CA LEU A 155 -18.80 -14.07 -0.48
C LEU A 155 -17.51 -13.23 -0.38
N ILE A 156 -16.37 -13.88 -0.14
CA ILE A 156 -15.05 -13.25 -0.29
C ILE A 156 -14.57 -13.58 -1.70
N SER A 157 -14.57 -12.57 -2.56
CA SER A 157 -14.47 -12.74 -4.01
C SER A 157 -13.27 -12.01 -4.64
N GLY A 158 -12.67 -11.04 -3.93
CA GLY A 158 -11.58 -10.24 -4.48
C GLY A 158 -10.51 -9.81 -3.48
N PRO A 159 -9.28 -9.51 -3.95
CA PRO A 159 -8.17 -9.08 -3.09
C PRO A 159 -8.37 -7.68 -2.48
N LEU A 160 -9.34 -6.92 -2.97
CA LEU A 160 -9.69 -5.58 -2.50
C LEU A 160 -10.93 -5.56 -1.59
N ASP A 161 -11.53 -6.72 -1.31
CA ASP A 161 -12.60 -6.84 -0.32
C ASP A 161 -12.13 -6.33 1.06
N PRO A 162 -13.03 -6.07 2.02
CA PRO A 162 -12.63 -5.64 3.36
C PRO A 162 -11.54 -6.54 3.93
N ALA A 163 -10.49 -5.92 4.47
CA ALA A 163 -9.36 -6.64 5.02
C ALA A 163 -9.81 -7.55 6.16
N LEU A 164 -9.20 -8.73 6.31
CA LEU A 164 -9.76 -9.77 7.16
C LEU A 164 -8.72 -10.34 8.12
N TYR A 165 -9.02 -10.22 9.41
CA TYR A 165 -8.35 -10.95 10.48
C TYR A 165 -9.22 -12.10 10.96
N LEU A 166 -8.67 -13.30 10.99
CA LEU A 166 -9.34 -14.50 11.49
C LEU A 166 -8.59 -15.07 12.68
N TYR A 167 -9.32 -15.38 13.76
CA TYR A 167 -8.82 -16.19 14.86
C TYR A 167 -9.74 -17.39 15.10
N HIS A 168 -9.19 -18.58 15.34
CA HIS A 168 -10.00 -19.77 15.64
C HIS A 168 -9.22 -20.85 16.41
N GLN A 169 -9.91 -21.57 17.31
CA GLN A 169 -9.40 -22.83 17.85
C GLN A 169 -9.85 -24.03 17.00
N THR A 170 -8.94 -24.95 16.68
CA THR A 170 -9.20 -26.04 15.71
C THR A 170 -10.32 -27.01 16.11
N GLY A 171 -10.50 -27.23 17.42
CA GLY A 171 -11.49 -28.13 18.00
C GLY A 171 -12.71 -27.43 18.61
N ASP A 172 -12.98 -26.16 18.27
CA ASP A 172 -14.13 -25.41 18.77
C ASP A 172 -15.46 -26.18 18.54
N PRO A 173 -16.22 -26.54 19.60
CA PRO A 173 -17.42 -27.35 19.49
C PRO A 173 -18.69 -26.56 19.13
N VAL A 174 -18.62 -25.22 19.09
CA VAL A 174 -19.76 -24.32 18.87
C VAL A 174 -19.77 -23.79 17.45
N VAL A 175 -18.67 -23.21 16.99
CA VAL A 175 -18.47 -22.87 15.57
C VAL A 175 -17.23 -23.65 15.16
N GLY A 176 -17.37 -24.66 14.31
CA GLY A 176 -16.20 -25.44 13.91
C GLY A 176 -15.27 -24.61 13.02
N CYS A 177 -13.96 -24.70 13.23
CA CYS A 177 -12.99 -24.06 12.34
C CYS A 177 -13.05 -24.60 10.90
N GLY A 178 -13.34 -25.89 10.75
CA GLY A 178 -13.57 -26.52 9.46
C GLY A 178 -14.98 -26.30 8.89
N TYR A 179 -15.40 -27.17 7.98
CA TYR A 179 -16.81 -27.24 7.54
C TYR A 179 -17.63 -28.11 8.50
N ARG A 180 -18.46 -27.47 9.33
CA ARG A 180 -19.22 -28.10 10.43
C ARG A 180 -20.58 -27.44 10.64
N LYS A 181 -21.53 -28.17 11.24
CA LYS A 181 -22.76 -27.55 11.75
C LYS A 181 -22.45 -26.65 12.94
N GLY A 182 -23.26 -25.61 13.14
CA GLY A 182 -23.25 -24.91 14.42
C GLY A 182 -23.58 -25.85 15.58
N LEU A 183 -22.94 -25.66 16.74
CA LEU A 183 -23.09 -26.48 17.94
C LEU A 183 -22.83 -27.98 17.72
N TRP A 184 -21.98 -28.34 16.75
CA TRP A 184 -21.70 -29.74 16.37
C TRP A 184 -21.08 -30.59 17.49
N GLY A 185 -20.35 -29.96 18.42
CA GLY A 185 -19.74 -30.64 19.56
C GLY A 185 -20.60 -30.64 20.83
N MET A 186 -21.81 -30.05 20.77
CA MET A 186 -22.72 -30.01 21.92
C MET A 186 -23.49 -31.32 22.06
N PRO A 187 -23.76 -31.79 23.30
CA PRO A 187 -24.49 -33.03 23.54
C PRO A 187 -25.97 -32.89 23.18
N LEU A 188 -26.71 -34.02 23.23
CA LEU A 188 -28.17 -34.07 23.05
C LEU A 188 -28.69 -33.61 21.67
N GLY A 189 -27.83 -33.62 20.64
CA GLY A 189 -28.26 -33.30 19.27
C GLY A 189 -28.61 -31.82 19.04
N VAL A 190 -28.12 -30.91 19.88
CA VAL A 190 -28.42 -29.47 19.78
C VAL A 190 -28.06 -28.92 18.39
N GLY A 191 -26.94 -29.36 17.82
CA GLY A 191 -26.48 -28.96 16.49
C GLY A 191 -27.20 -29.62 15.30
N ASP A 192 -28.13 -30.57 15.53
CA ASP A 192 -28.72 -31.35 14.43
C ASP A 192 -29.48 -30.48 13.43
N ASN A 193 -30.16 -29.45 13.94
CA ASN A 193 -30.94 -28.48 13.16
C ASN A 193 -30.17 -27.19 12.86
N TYR A 194 -28.84 -27.16 13.02
CA TYR A 194 -28.02 -26.02 12.62
C TYR A 194 -27.51 -26.17 11.18
N PRO A 195 -27.34 -25.06 10.44
CA PRO A 195 -26.72 -25.07 9.14
C PRO A 195 -25.23 -25.44 9.26
N TYR A 196 -24.68 -25.98 8.17
CA TYR A 196 -23.24 -26.04 8.02
C TYR A 196 -22.68 -24.65 7.73
N LEU A 197 -21.53 -24.35 8.32
CA LEU A 197 -20.77 -23.14 8.09
C LEU A 197 -19.34 -23.51 7.73
N TYR A 198 -18.73 -22.67 6.89
CA TYR A 198 -17.31 -22.64 6.62
C TYR A 198 -16.66 -21.79 7.71
N GLY A 199 -16.01 -22.44 8.68
CA GLY A 199 -15.22 -21.74 9.69
C GLY A 199 -13.90 -21.22 9.13
N SER A 200 -13.13 -20.55 9.98
CA SER A 200 -11.90 -19.86 9.59
C SER A 200 -10.86 -20.74 8.88
N CYS A 201 -10.75 -22.03 9.19
CA CYS A 201 -9.79 -22.93 8.53
C CYS A 201 -10.12 -23.08 7.04
N ILE A 202 -11.40 -23.23 6.69
CA ILE A 202 -11.81 -23.36 5.28
C ILE A 202 -11.84 -22.01 4.59
N THR A 203 -12.16 -20.95 5.32
CA THR A 203 -12.05 -19.58 4.80
C THR A 203 -10.59 -19.25 4.45
N ASP A 204 -9.64 -19.66 5.28
CA ASP A 204 -8.21 -19.51 5.02
C ASP A 204 -7.75 -20.27 3.77
N ASP A 205 -8.17 -21.53 3.64
CA ASP A 205 -7.92 -22.31 2.43
C ASP A 205 -8.43 -21.59 1.17
N HIS A 206 -9.65 -21.03 1.22
CA HIS A 206 -10.22 -20.28 0.09
C HIS A 206 -9.41 -19.01 -0.23
N ILE A 207 -9.07 -18.21 0.79
CA ILE A 207 -8.36 -16.94 0.60
C ILE A 207 -6.96 -17.18 0.05
N THR A 208 -6.22 -18.13 0.63
CA THR A 208 -4.83 -18.42 0.24
C THR A 208 -4.72 -19.09 -1.13
N GLN A 209 -5.71 -19.88 -1.54
CA GLN A 209 -5.69 -20.59 -2.82
C GLN A 209 -6.30 -19.78 -3.97
N ASN A 210 -7.35 -19.00 -3.71
CA ASN A 210 -8.15 -18.39 -4.77
C ASN A 210 -8.07 -16.86 -4.84
N ILE A 211 -7.79 -16.17 -3.73
CA ILE A 211 -7.85 -14.70 -3.65
C ILE A 211 -6.45 -14.07 -3.59
N GLN A 212 -5.59 -14.57 -2.70
CA GLN A 212 -4.21 -14.12 -2.51
C GLN A 212 -4.09 -12.59 -2.33
N PRO A 213 -4.78 -11.99 -1.34
CA PRO A 213 -4.67 -10.57 -1.07
C PRO A 213 -3.25 -10.20 -0.60
N ASP A 214 -2.92 -8.91 -0.66
CA ASP A 214 -1.69 -8.40 -0.08
C ASP A 214 -1.57 -8.83 1.41
N PRO A 215 -0.38 -9.22 1.89
CA PRO A 215 -0.19 -9.67 3.28
C PRO A 215 -0.65 -8.65 4.33
N SER A 216 -0.70 -7.36 4.02
CA SER A 216 -1.23 -6.33 4.92
C SER A 216 -2.76 -6.37 5.06
N ARG A 217 -3.48 -7.06 4.17
CA ARG A 217 -4.95 -7.13 4.12
C ARG A 217 -5.55 -8.43 4.65
N TYR A 218 -4.73 -9.43 4.95
CA TYR A 218 -5.21 -10.70 5.46
C TYR A 218 -4.26 -11.32 6.48
N LEU A 219 -4.81 -11.75 7.62
CA LEU A 219 -4.07 -12.52 8.62
C LEU A 219 -4.98 -13.57 9.26
N TYR A 220 -4.49 -14.80 9.34
CA TYR A 220 -5.15 -15.89 10.04
C TYR A 220 -4.28 -16.43 11.17
N HIS A 221 -4.87 -16.49 12.37
CA HIS A 221 -4.29 -17.09 13.55
C HIS A 221 -5.06 -18.35 13.95
N GLU A 222 -4.41 -19.49 13.81
CA GLU A 222 -4.90 -20.79 14.28
C GLU A 222 -4.31 -21.13 15.66
N HIS A 223 -5.16 -21.60 16.58
CA HIS A 223 -4.71 -22.18 17.84
C HIS A 223 -5.19 -23.63 17.99
N VAL A 224 -4.29 -24.54 18.37
CA VAL A 224 -4.65 -25.93 18.66
C VAL A 224 -5.32 -26.00 20.03
N GLY A 225 -6.64 -26.04 20.05
CA GLY A 225 -7.45 -26.09 21.26
C GLY A 225 -8.89 -26.53 20.96
N SER A 226 -9.70 -26.72 21.99
CA SER A 226 -11.09 -27.21 21.87
C SER A 226 -12.10 -26.35 22.62
N ALA A 227 -11.73 -25.10 22.94
CA ALA A 227 -12.60 -24.18 23.63
C ALA A 227 -13.26 -23.20 22.66
N HIS A 228 -14.48 -22.77 22.98
CA HIS A 228 -15.19 -21.71 22.25
C HIS A 228 -14.88 -20.34 22.87
N GLU A 229 -13.59 -20.00 22.92
CA GLU A 229 -13.08 -18.75 23.49
C GLU A 229 -11.71 -18.40 22.89
N VAL A 230 -11.24 -17.18 23.16
CA VAL A 230 -9.88 -16.78 22.82
C VAL A 230 -8.91 -17.35 23.86
N HIS A 231 -7.88 -18.08 23.43
CA HIS A 231 -6.95 -18.77 24.33
C HIS A 231 -6.08 -17.81 25.14
N ASP A 232 -5.63 -16.71 24.52
CA ASP A 232 -4.96 -15.59 25.15
C ASP A 232 -5.57 -14.28 24.62
N PRO A 233 -6.62 -13.76 25.29
CA PRO A 233 -7.33 -12.57 24.83
C PRO A 233 -6.43 -11.33 24.65
N ALA A 234 -5.38 -11.19 25.46
CA ALA A 234 -4.49 -10.04 25.38
C ALA A 234 -3.56 -10.14 24.17
N ALA A 235 -2.96 -11.30 23.94
CA ALA A 235 -2.09 -11.53 22.79
C ALA A 235 -2.85 -11.39 21.46
N ILE A 236 -4.05 -11.99 21.37
CA ILE A 236 -4.88 -11.92 20.16
C ILE A 236 -5.39 -10.50 19.90
N MET A 237 -5.75 -9.76 20.96
CA MET A 237 -6.10 -8.34 20.81
C MET A 237 -4.91 -7.52 20.29
N GLN A 238 -3.72 -7.75 20.82
CA GLN A 238 -2.51 -7.07 20.37
C GLN A 238 -2.17 -7.40 18.92
N GLU A 239 -2.24 -8.67 18.52
CA GLU A 239 -2.00 -9.10 17.13
C GLU A 239 -3.02 -8.48 16.17
N THR A 240 -4.31 -8.51 16.54
CA THR A 240 -5.38 -7.87 15.76
C THR A 240 -5.09 -6.38 15.57
N LEU A 241 -4.67 -5.68 16.61
CA LEU A 241 -4.37 -4.25 16.53
C LEU A 241 -3.13 -3.94 15.68
N LEU A 242 -2.11 -4.81 15.70
CA LEU A 242 -0.94 -4.67 14.83
C LEU A 242 -1.31 -4.86 13.36
N PHE A 243 -2.16 -5.85 13.06
CA PHE A 243 -2.73 -6.03 11.72
C PHE A 243 -3.52 -4.80 11.28
N LEU A 244 -4.43 -4.29 12.12
CA LEU A 244 -5.24 -3.11 11.79
C LEU A 244 -4.40 -1.84 11.61
N ARG A 245 -3.31 -1.68 12.39
CA ARG A 245 -2.37 -0.55 12.24
C ARG A 245 -1.82 -0.46 10.82
N GLU A 246 -1.42 -1.59 10.24
CA GLU A 246 -0.83 -1.63 8.89
C GLU A 246 -1.83 -1.15 7.82
N LEU A 247 -3.13 -1.43 8.03
CA LEU A 247 -4.20 -0.94 7.16
C LEU A 247 -4.37 0.58 7.23
N PHE A 248 -4.25 1.20 8.40
CA PHE A 248 -4.34 2.66 8.52
C PHE A 248 -3.09 3.38 7.98
N CYS A 249 -1.92 2.76 8.13
CA CYS A 249 -0.67 3.31 7.62
C CYS A 249 -0.54 3.14 6.09
N SER A 250 -1.12 2.09 5.49
CA SER A 250 -1.10 1.85 4.05
C SER A 250 -2.03 2.76 3.22
N LEU A 251 -2.99 3.45 3.85
CA LEU A 251 -3.85 4.47 3.21
C LEU A 251 -3.19 5.86 3.16
N ALA A 252 -2.01 6.03 3.76
CA ALA A 252 -1.19 7.23 3.63
C ALA A 252 -0.04 6.97 2.65
N ASN A 253 -0.34 6.42 1.46
CA ASN A 253 0.63 6.33 0.39
C ASN A 253 0.26 7.26 -0.76
N VAL A 254 1.18 8.14 -1.16
CA VAL A 254 1.07 8.91 -2.39
C VAL A 254 1.91 8.28 -3.49
N GLN A 255 1.39 8.30 -4.73
CA GLN A 255 2.07 7.74 -5.89
C GLN A 255 2.50 8.82 -6.88
N LEU A 256 3.73 8.67 -7.40
CA LEU A 256 4.36 9.59 -8.33
C LEU A 256 4.97 8.81 -9.51
N ALA A 257 4.54 9.15 -10.72
CA ALA A 257 5.16 8.71 -11.96
C ALA A 257 6.00 9.87 -12.51
N VAL A 258 7.29 9.90 -12.16
CA VAL A 258 8.20 10.97 -12.56
C VAL A 258 9.07 10.55 -13.74
N ARG A 259 9.34 11.50 -14.64
CA ARG A 259 10.23 11.32 -15.79
C ARG A 259 11.33 12.37 -15.77
N VAL A 260 12.57 11.97 -16.03
CA VAL A 260 13.75 12.83 -16.06
C VAL A 260 14.76 12.35 -17.10
N MET A 261 15.47 13.31 -17.72
CA MET A 261 16.59 13.02 -18.62
C MET A 261 17.90 13.48 -17.99
N LEU A 262 18.97 12.74 -18.25
CA LEU A 262 20.33 13.02 -17.77
C LEU A 262 21.18 13.42 -18.97
N GLU A 263 21.77 14.62 -18.95
CA GLU A 263 22.46 15.18 -20.13
C GLU A 263 23.61 14.30 -20.63
N GLY A 264 24.41 13.73 -19.71
CA GLY A 264 25.57 12.91 -20.05
C GLY A 264 25.25 11.74 -21.00
N PRO A 265 24.33 10.83 -20.63
CA PRO A 265 23.96 9.71 -21.48
C PRO A 265 22.88 10.04 -22.54
N TYR A 266 22.28 11.24 -22.56
CA TYR A 266 21.14 11.52 -23.43
C TYR A 266 21.51 11.68 -24.92
N GLU A 267 20.84 10.92 -25.78
CA GLU A 267 21.04 10.94 -27.23
C GLU A 267 19.87 11.63 -27.95
N SER A 268 20.02 12.92 -28.27
CA SER A 268 18.96 13.75 -28.87
C SER A 268 18.52 13.34 -30.29
N SER A 269 19.25 12.39 -30.89
CA SER A 269 18.88 11.74 -32.16
C SER A 269 17.84 10.63 -32.00
N THR A 270 17.77 10.00 -30.82
CA THR A 270 16.86 8.88 -30.53
C THR A 270 15.83 9.20 -29.45
N GLY A 271 16.10 10.21 -28.62
CA GLY A 271 15.27 10.54 -27.46
C GLY A 271 15.45 9.60 -26.28
N LEU A 272 16.50 8.77 -26.30
CA LEU A 272 16.83 7.80 -25.25
C LEU A 272 18.21 8.12 -24.65
N MET A 273 18.43 7.67 -23.42
CA MET A 273 19.74 7.66 -22.76
C MET A 273 20.52 6.40 -23.12
N GLY A 274 21.85 6.48 -23.11
CA GLY A 274 22.74 5.31 -23.15
C GLY A 274 22.68 4.51 -21.86
N ASP A 275 22.73 3.18 -21.96
CA ASP A 275 22.74 2.25 -20.82
C ASP A 275 24.11 1.54 -20.66
N GLY A 276 25.19 2.26 -20.94
CA GLY A 276 26.57 1.74 -20.95
C GLY A 276 26.90 1.01 -19.65
N LEU A 277 26.64 1.64 -18.51
CA LEU A 277 26.82 1.04 -17.18
C LEU A 277 26.09 -0.29 -17.01
N ARG A 278 24.84 -0.39 -17.46
CA ARG A 278 24.05 -1.63 -17.37
C ARG A 278 24.60 -2.70 -18.28
N THR A 279 24.96 -2.37 -19.53
CA THR A 279 25.55 -3.33 -20.48
C THR A 279 26.88 -3.90 -20.00
N LEU A 280 27.64 -3.12 -19.22
CA LEU A 280 28.91 -3.52 -18.60
C LEU A 280 28.72 -4.20 -17.23
N GLY A 281 27.49 -4.28 -16.70
CA GLY A 281 27.20 -4.88 -15.39
C GLY A 281 27.71 -4.05 -14.21
N HIS A 282 27.79 -2.73 -14.36
CA HIS A 282 28.29 -1.82 -13.33
C HIS A 282 27.20 -1.23 -12.44
N VAL A 283 25.94 -1.17 -12.88
CA VAL A 283 24.84 -0.70 -12.03
C VAL A 283 24.70 -1.61 -10.80
N PRO A 284 24.81 -1.09 -9.56
CA PRO A 284 24.71 -1.91 -8.36
C PRO A 284 23.27 -2.35 -8.11
N THR A 285 23.08 -3.48 -7.43
CA THR A 285 21.74 -3.94 -7.03
C THR A 285 21.24 -3.28 -5.75
N GLN A 286 22.12 -2.62 -4.98
CA GLN A 286 21.76 -1.82 -3.81
C GLN A 286 21.93 -0.34 -4.15
N GLU A 287 21.04 0.50 -3.65
CA GLU A 287 21.16 1.95 -3.84
C GLU A 287 22.52 2.47 -3.34
N PRO A 288 23.19 3.35 -4.09
CA PRO A 288 24.53 3.81 -3.77
C PRO A 288 24.56 5.00 -2.80
N TYR A 289 23.43 5.67 -2.57
CA TYR A 289 23.34 6.98 -1.95
C TYR A 289 23.68 6.94 -0.45
N ALA A 290 23.31 5.87 0.27
CA ALA A 290 23.77 5.68 1.63
C ALA A 290 25.31 5.59 1.72
N GLY A 291 25.94 4.91 0.74
CA GLY A 291 27.40 4.82 0.64
C GLY A 291 28.07 6.13 0.23
N LEU A 292 27.35 7.00 -0.49
CA LEU A 292 27.78 8.36 -0.85
C LEU A 292 27.54 9.38 0.27
N GLY A 293 26.95 8.97 1.40
CA GLY A 293 26.72 9.84 2.55
C GLY A 293 25.44 10.67 2.47
N TYR A 294 24.53 10.38 1.53
CA TYR A 294 23.20 10.96 1.52
C TYR A 294 22.38 10.42 2.70
N ALA A 295 21.71 11.32 3.42
CA ALA A 295 20.88 10.97 4.56
C ALA A 295 19.40 10.89 4.14
N HIS A 296 18.90 9.68 3.92
CA HIS A 296 17.49 9.46 3.61
C HIS A 296 16.56 9.85 4.75
N VAL A 297 15.33 10.23 4.40
CA VAL A 297 14.23 10.48 5.33
C VAL A 297 13.10 9.51 4.98
N GLY A 298 12.72 8.62 5.88
CA GLY A 298 11.62 7.67 5.65
C GLY A 298 11.89 6.51 4.68
N GLY A 299 12.79 6.67 3.70
CA GLY A 299 13.28 5.58 2.82
C GLY A 299 14.73 5.19 3.07
N GLY A 300 15.42 4.73 2.02
CA GLY A 300 16.81 4.27 2.06
C GLY A 300 16.96 2.75 2.16
N GLY A 301 18.10 2.22 1.69
CA GLY A 301 18.37 0.78 1.67
C GLY A 301 17.65 0.00 0.57
N GLU A 302 17.06 0.70 -0.40
CA GLU A 302 16.39 0.08 -1.55
C GLU A 302 17.36 -0.84 -2.32
N SER A 303 16.83 -1.97 -2.80
CA SER A 303 17.57 -2.94 -3.57
C SER A 303 16.73 -3.50 -4.71
N THR A 304 17.32 -3.57 -5.90
CA THR A 304 16.75 -4.22 -7.08
C THR A 304 17.40 -5.59 -7.32
N THR A 305 17.08 -6.23 -8.44
CA THR A 305 17.57 -7.57 -8.77
C THR A 305 18.34 -7.58 -10.09
N PRO A 306 19.24 -8.56 -10.29
CA PRO A 306 19.89 -8.77 -11.60
C PRO A 306 18.90 -9.00 -12.75
N ALA A 307 17.69 -9.50 -12.47
CA ALA A 307 16.65 -9.70 -13.48
C ALA A 307 16.11 -8.37 -14.02
N VAL A 308 15.93 -7.38 -13.15
CA VAL A 308 15.54 -6.01 -13.54
C VAL A 308 16.64 -5.37 -14.38
N LEU A 309 17.91 -5.50 -13.98
CA LEU A 309 19.05 -4.95 -14.73
C LEU A 309 19.33 -5.69 -16.07
N ALA A 310 18.73 -6.87 -16.29
CA ALA A 310 18.82 -7.60 -17.55
C ALA A 310 17.85 -7.06 -18.62
N VAL A 311 16.85 -6.26 -18.24
CA VAL A 311 15.90 -5.63 -19.17
C VAL A 311 16.65 -4.72 -20.16
N SER A 312 16.22 -4.73 -21.42
CA SER A 312 16.81 -3.97 -22.53
C SER A 312 15.73 -3.20 -23.29
N GLY A 313 16.14 -2.35 -24.25
CA GLY A 313 15.21 -1.46 -24.97
C GLY A 313 14.95 -0.16 -24.20
N SER A 314 13.83 0.51 -24.47
CA SER A 314 13.48 1.80 -23.84
C SER A 314 13.42 1.73 -22.31
N ASN A 315 13.01 0.58 -21.77
CA ASN A 315 12.84 0.38 -20.33
C ASN A 315 14.12 -0.15 -19.65
N ALA A 316 15.25 -0.20 -20.35
CA ALA A 316 16.51 -0.62 -19.74
C ALA A 316 16.92 0.39 -18.66
N ILE A 317 17.42 -0.10 -17.52
CA ILE A 317 17.88 0.77 -16.44
C ILE A 317 19.20 1.45 -16.82
N VAL A 318 19.24 2.77 -16.67
CA VAL A 318 20.43 3.60 -16.87
C VAL A 318 21.19 3.73 -15.56
N ASP A 319 20.49 4.14 -14.50
CA ASP A 319 21.13 4.43 -13.20
C ASP A 319 20.14 4.48 -12.02
N TRP A 320 20.65 4.75 -10.83
CA TRP A 320 19.87 5.09 -9.62
C TRP A 320 19.70 6.61 -9.46
N VAL A 321 18.53 7.04 -8.99
CA VAL A 321 18.22 8.42 -8.57
C VAL A 321 17.67 8.44 -7.15
N VAL A 322 17.66 9.60 -6.49
CA VAL A 322 16.86 9.84 -5.28
C VAL A 322 15.75 10.83 -5.61
N VAL A 323 14.52 10.47 -5.24
CA VAL A 323 13.37 11.36 -5.33
C VAL A 323 12.95 11.75 -3.91
N GLU A 324 12.77 13.05 -3.69
CA GLU A 324 12.39 13.62 -2.40
C GLU A 324 11.01 14.27 -2.51
N LEU A 325 10.13 13.96 -1.56
CA LEU A 325 8.92 14.73 -1.29
C LEU A 325 9.22 15.70 -0.15
N ARG A 326 9.13 16.99 -0.46
CA ARG A 326 9.38 18.12 0.43
C ARG A 326 8.07 18.82 0.80
N ASP A 327 8.07 19.47 1.96
CA ASP A 327 6.92 20.24 2.43
C ASP A 327 6.50 21.31 1.40
N ALA A 328 5.20 21.55 1.28
CA ALA A 328 4.67 22.50 0.30
C ALA A 328 5.08 23.95 0.58
N ALA A 329 5.16 24.31 1.87
CA ALA A 329 5.41 25.66 2.35
C ALA A 329 6.90 25.89 2.70
N ASP A 330 7.55 24.90 3.31
CA ASP A 330 8.99 24.92 3.58
C ASP A 330 9.75 23.99 2.62
N PRO A 331 10.31 24.53 1.52
CA PRO A 331 11.00 23.70 0.53
C PRO A 331 12.27 23.03 1.07
N THR A 332 12.82 23.47 2.21
CA THR A 332 14.03 22.88 2.80
C THR A 332 13.73 21.58 3.57
N LEU A 333 12.49 21.38 4.01
CA LEU A 333 12.07 20.22 4.78
C LEU A 333 11.74 19.03 3.88
N VAL A 334 12.60 18.02 3.88
CA VAL A 334 12.32 16.71 3.27
C VAL A 334 11.42 15.92 4.21
N LEU A 335 10.24 15.54 3.71
CA LEU A 335 9.26 14.72 4.44
C LEU A 335 9.51 13.23 4.22
N GLU A 336 9.88 12.85 2.99
CA GLU A 336 10.30 11.50 2.65
C GLU A 336 11.24 11.55 1.43
N SER A 337 12.20 10.62 1.37
CA SER A 337 13.03 10.38 0.20
C SER A 337 13.15 8.90 -0.10
N ARG A 338 13.22 8.57 -1.39
CA ARG A 338 13.23 7.21 -1.91
C ARG A 338 14.24 7.07 -3.03
N SER A 339 15.08 6.03 -2.97
CA SER A 339 15.97 5.69 -4.08
C SER A 339 15.19 4.90 -5.14
N ALA A 340 15.38 5.25 -6.41
CA ALA A 340 14.63 4.72 -7.54
C ALA A 340 15.55 4.46 -8.73
N LEU A 341 15.02 3.78 -9.76
CA LEU A 341 15.74 3.46 -10.98
C LEU A 341 15.27 4.37 -12.11
N VAL A 342 16.19 4.94 -12.89
CA VAL A 342 15.85 5.69 -14.10
C VAL A 342 16.08 4.82 -15.34
N GLN A 343 15.08 4.76 -16.23
CA GLN A 343 15.11 4.00 -17.48
C GLN A 343 15.66 4.82 -18.65
N ARG A 344 16.01 4.17 -19.77
CA ARG A 344 16.59 4.84 -20.95
C ARG A 344 15.65 5.86 -21.57
N ASP A 345 14.35 5.63 -21.53
CA ASP A 345 13.41 6.64 -21.96
C ASP A 345 13.17 7.73 -20.91
N GLY A 346 13.77 7.66 -19.72
CA GLY A 346 13.68 8.69 -18.68
C GLY A 346 12.60 8.44 -17.65
N ASP A 347 11.78 7.40 -17.78
CA ASP A 347 10.82 7.04 -16.73
C ASP A 347 11.57 6.60 -15.46
N VAL A 348 11.15 7.14 -14.32
CA VAL A 348 11.70 6.78 -13.01
C VAL A 348 10.72 5.82 -12.34
N VAL A 349 11.23 4.63 -12.03
CA VAL A 349 10.45 3.49 -11.54
C VAL A 349 11.00 2.97 -10.22
N ASP A 350 10.17 2.25 -9.48
CA ASP A 350 10.56 1.57 -8.25
C ASP A 350 11.53 0.41 -8.54
N VAL A 351 12.01 -0.26 -7.49
CA VAL A 351 13.03 -1.30 -7.55
C VAL A 351 12.63 -2.55 -8.36
N ASP A 352 11.35 -2.70 -8.68
CA ASP A 352 10.82 -3.73 -9.57
C ASP A 352 11.07 -3.42 -11.06
N GLY A 353 11.53 -2.21 -11.38
CA GLY A 353 11.82 -1.77 -12.73
C GLY A 353 10.58 -1.40 -13.55
N ALA A 354 9.40 -1.23 -12.93
CA ALA A 354 8.17 -0.96 -13.66
C ALA A 354 7.18 -0.04 -12.93
N SER A 355 7.03 -0.19 -11.61
CA SER A 355 6.00 0.52 -10.86
C SER A 355 6.33 2.00 -10.67
N PRO A 356 5.33 2.89 -10.62
CA PRO A 356 5.52 4.26 -10.11
C PRO A 356 6.04 4.25 -8.68
N LEU A 357 6.63 5.37 -8.26
CA LEU A 357 7.12 5.52 -6.89
C LEU A 357 5.96 5.65 -5.91
N SER A 358 6.05 4.94 -4.79
CA SER A 358 5.13 5.07 -3.66
C SER A 358 5.87 5.62 -2.45
N PHE A 359 5.28 6.62 -1.80
CA PHE A 359 5.80 7.25 -0.58
C PHE A 359 4.80 7.08 0.55
N GLY A 360 5.27 6.82 1.77
CA GLY A 360 4.49 6.67 3.00
C GLY A 360 3.89 7.97 3.56
N LEU A 361 3.49 8.89 2.68
CA LEU A 361 2.87 10.16 3.03
C LEU A 361 1.38 10.20 2.65
N ALA A 362 0.58 10.91 3.44
CA ALA A 362 -0.84 11.12 3.16
C ALA A 362 -1.08 11.91 1.85
N PRO A 363 -2.24 11.77 1.19
CA PRO A 363 -2.61 12.63 0.07
C PRO A 363 -2.50 14.12 0.43
N GLY A 364 -1.85 14.90 -0.42
CA GLY A 364 -1.47 16.27 -0.09
C GLY A 364 -0.69 16.95 -1.21
N ASN A 365 -0.26 18.18 -0.97
CA ASN A 365 0.60 18.91 -1.90
C ASN A 365 2.06 18.77 -1.46
N TYR A 366 2.95 18.45 -2.39
CA TYR A 366 4.37 18.22 -2.13
C TYR A 366 5.23 18.89 -3.18
N ARG A 367 6.37 19.44 -2.76
CA ARG A 367 7.43 19.80 -3.71
C ARG A 367 8.23 18.54 -4.02
N VAL A 368 8.49 18.29 -5.30
CA VAL A 368 9.23 17.11 -5.74
C VAL A 368 10.63 17.54 -6.12
N ALA A 369 11.64 16.95 -5.49
CA ALA A 369 13.03 17.11 -5.90
C ALA A 369 13.61 15.79 -6.39
N LEU A 370 14.57 15.88 -7.31
CA LEU A 370 15.27 14.73 -7.85
C LEU A 370 16.77 14.99 -7.81
N ARG A 371 17.50 14.05 -7.23
CA ARG A 371 18.96 14.06 -7.11
C ARG A 371 19.56 12.89 -7.87
N HIS A 372 20.75 13.10 -8.41
CA HIS A 372 21.51 12.08 -9.08
C HIS A 372 22.99 12.16 -8.69
N ARG A 373 23.67 11.03 -8.54
CA ARG A 373 25.03 10.92 -7.97
C ARG A 373 26.12 11.77 -8.65
N ASN A 374 25.92 12.19 -9.89
CA ASN A 374 26.87 13.03 -10.63
C ASN A 374 26.22 14.10 -11.53
N HIS A 375 24.97 14.47 -11.24
CA HIS A 375 24.28 15.56 -11.94
C HIS A 375 23.67 16.52 -10.92
N LEU A 376 23.58 17.81 -11.25
CA LEU A 376 22.98 18.81 -10.36
C LEU A 376 21.49 18.51 -10.15
N ALA A 377 21.06 18.55 -8.89
CA ALA A 377 19.68 18.30 -8.53
C ALA A 377 18.76 19.46 -8.94
N LEU A 378 17.46 19.16 -9.00
CA LEU A 378 16.42 20.16 -9.18
C LEU A 378 15.18 19.84 -8.34
N MET A 379 14.33 20.85 -8.18
CA MET A 379 13.04 20.75 -7.52
C MET A 379 11.96 21.47 -8.33
N THR A 380 10.71 21.04 -8.20
CA THR A 380 9.56 21.76 -8.75
C THR A 380 9.41 23.15 -8.11
N ASN A 381 9.03 24.15 -8.93
CA ASN A 381 8.85 25.53 -8.45
C ASN A 381 7.66 25.67 -7.51
N SER A 382 6.60 24.88 -7.74
CA SER A 382 5.42 24.80 -6.90
C SER A 382 5.20 23.39 -6.36
N ALA A 383 4.41 23.28 -5.30
CA ALA A 383 3.93 21.99 -4.82
C ALA A 383 2.91 21.39 -5.80
N ILE A 384 2.90 20.07 -5.91
CA ILE A 384 2.03 19.27 -6.77
C ILE A 384 1.14 18.41 -5.87
N ALA A 385 -0.13 18.30 -6.21
CA ALA A 385 -1.07 17.43 -5.50
C ALA A 385 -0.77 15.97 -5.83
N LEU A 386 -0.50 15.16 -4.81
CA LEU A 386 -0.30 13.71 -4.91
C LEU A 386 -1.37 12.98 -4.09
N GLY A 387 -1.72 11.77 -4.51
CA GLY A 387 -2.70 10.91 -3.85
C GLY A 387 -2.44 9.44 -4.12
N GLY A 388 -3.40 8.59 -3.79
CA GLY A 388 -3.26 7.13 -3.96
C GLY A 388 -3.19 6.67 -5.42
N SER A 389 -3.47 7.54 -6.40
CA SER A 389 -3.26 7.27 -7.83
C SER A 389 -2.01 7.98 -8.35
N PRO A 390 -1.21 7.35 -9.24
CA PRO A 390 0.01 7.96 -9.78
C PRO A 390 -0.25 9.32 -10.42
N THR A 391 0.43 10.35 -9.91
CA THR A 391 0.48 11.66 -10.54
C THR A 391 1.68 11.73 -11.46
N VAL A 392 1.46 12.15 -12.71
CA VAL A 392 2.54 12.26 -13.71
C VAL A 392 3.28 13.59 -13.55
N LEU A 393 4.61 13.53 -13.48
CA LEU A 393 5.49 14.68 -13.44
C LEU A 393 6.63 14.48 -14.45
N ASP A 394 6.66 15.29 -15.50
CA ASP A 394 7.74 15.25 -16.48
C ASP A 394 8.70 16.42 -16.27
N LEU A 395 9.88 16.15 -15.71
CA LEU A 395 10.94 17.13 -15.49
C LEU A 395 11.71 17.47 -16.77
N GLY A 396 11.56 16.67 -17.83
CA GLY A 396 12.13 16.95 -19.15
C GLY A 396 11.31 17.91 -20.00
N ASN A 397 10.06 18.16 -19.61
CA ASN A 397 9.19 19.12 -20.26
C ASN A 397 9.55 20.57 -19.87
N ILE A 398 9.83 21.41 -20.87
CA ILE A 398 10.17 22.83 -20.68
C ILE A 398 9.08 23.64 -19.97
N SER A 399 7.81 23.22 -20.08
CA SER A 399 6.68 23.86 -19.39
C SER A 399 6.55 23.49 -17.92
N THR A 400 7.28 22.47 -17.44
CA THR A 400 7.34 22.16 -16.02
C THR A 400 8.16 23.23 -15.31
N GLU A 401 7.51 23.99 -14.44
CA GLU A 401 8.18 25.02 -13.64
C GLU A 401 9.07 24.36 -12.58
N VAL A 402 10.35 24.73 -12.60
CA VAL A 402 11.37 24.26 -11.66
C VAL A 402 11.92 25.44 -10.86
N TYR A 403 12.36 25.14 -9.65
CA TYR A 403 12.89 26.13 -8.71
C TYR A 403 14.15 26.78 -9.27
N GLY A 404 14.33 28.08 -8.97
CA GLY A 404 15.52 28.83 -9.37
C GLY A 404 15.55 29.22 -10.85
N SER A 405 16.75 29.42 -11.38
CA SER A 405 17.00 29.86 -12.77
C SER A 405 18.01 28.94 -13.44
N GLU A 406 17.77 28.58 -14.69
CA GLU A 406 18.66 27.67 -15.45
C GLU A 406 18.94 26.34 -14.70
N ALA A 407 17.93 25.80 -14.02
CA ALA A 407 18.03 24.55 -13.25
C ALA A 407 18.30 23.30 -14.11
N ARG A 408 18.09 23.40 -15.43
CA ARG A 408 18.16 22.29 -16.38
C ARG A 408 19.00 22.68 -17.59
N ALA A 409 19.64 21.67 -18.18
CA ALA A 409 20.35 21.76 -19.45
C ALA A 409 19.35 21.64 -20.60
N HIS A 410 19.28 22.65 -21.46
CA HIS A 410 18.47 22.57 -22.67
C HIS A 410 19.23 21.82 -23.76
N ILE A 411 18.77 20.64 -24.14
CA ILE A 411 19.38 19.83 -25.19
C ILE A 411 18.53 19.94 -26.47
N PRO A 412 19.04 20.58 -27.54
CA PRO A 412 18.36 20.62 -28.82
C PRO A 412 18.55 19.30 -29.59
N GLY A 413 17.68 19.03 -30.56
CA GLY A 413 17.81 17.87 -31.44
C GLY A 413 16.50 17.46 -32.08
N ALA A 414 16.46 16.23 -32.60
CA ALA A 414 15.23 15.63 -33.11
C ALA A 414 14.23 15.38 -31.97
N PHE A 415 14.76 15.07 -30.80
CA PHE A 415 14.04 14.96 -29.54
C PHE A 415 14.65 15.97 -28.56
N PRO A 416 14.15 17.22 -28.51
CA PRO A 416 14.62 18.19 -27.54
C PRO A 416 14.10 17.84 -26.14
N THR A 417 14.91 18.11 -25.12
CA THR A 417 14.52 17.91 -23.71
C THR A 417 15.22 18.91 -22.82
N GLU A 418 14.63 19.16 -21.66
CA GLU A 418 15.36 19.68 -20.50
C GLU A 418 15.96 18.49 -19.74
N ALA A 419 17.25 18.53 -19.39
CA ALA A 419 17.92 17.46 -18.66
C ALA A 419 18.57 17.98 -17.37
N LEU A 420 18.90 17.10 -16.44
CA LEU A 420 19.79 17.47 -15.35
C LEU A 420 21.18 17.82 -15.91
N TRP A 421 21.79 18.87 -15.40
CA TRP A 421 23.16 19.25 -15.74
C TRP A 421 24.13 18.16 -15.27
N ALA A 422 24.92 17.63 -16.18
CA ALA A 422 25.91 16.63 -15.82
C ALA A 422 27.18 17.27 -15.22
N GLY A 423 27.83 16.56 -14.29
CA GLY A 423 29.24 16.81 -13.95
C GLY A 423 29.57 17.14 -12.49
N ASP A 424 28.59 17.15 -11.59
CA ASP A 424 28.82 17.31 -10.14
C ASP A 424 29.36 15.99 -9.56
N VAL A 425 30.65 15.71 -9.78
CA VAL A 425 31.23 14.40 -9.44
C VAL A 425 31.52 14.26 -7.95
N SER A 426 31.50 15.36 -7.19
CA SER A 426 31.59 15.39 -5.73
C SER A 426 30.25 15.24 -5.02
N PHE A 427 29.13 15.41 -5.73
CA PHE A 427 27.78 15.44 -5.17
C PHE A 427 27.60 16.56 -4.13
N ASP A 428 28.27 17.71 -4.35
CA ASP A 428 28.24 18.87 -3.44
C ASP A 428 27.33 20.00 -3.92
N GLY A 429 26.67 19.82 -5.08
CA GLY A 429 25.76 20.79 -5.67
C GLY A 429 26.46 21.93 -6.40
N GLU A 430 27.79 21.88 -6.58
CA GLU A 430 28.55 22.90 -7.30
C GLU A 430 29.40 22.31 -8.42
N LEU A 431 29.03 22.63 -9.66
CA LEU A 431 29.83 22.29 -10.82
C LEU A 431 30.97 23.29 -11.04
N ARG A 432 32.21 22.80 -10.94
CA ARG A 432 33.45 23.60 -10.98
C ARG A 432 34.52 22.95 -11.87
N TYR A 433 35.12 23.74 -12.77
CA TYR A 433 36.21 23.27 -13.64
C TYR A 433 37.62 23.67 -13.17
N THR A 434 37.74 24.75 -12.39
CA THR A 434 39.01 25.22 -11.80
C THR A 434 38.79 25.68 -10.36
N GLY A 435 39.89 25.99 -9.64
CA GLY A 435 39.83 26.38 -8.24
C GLY A 435 40.02 25.19 -7.29
N ALA A 436 39.95 25.43 -5.98
CA ALA A 436 40.00 24.37 -5.00
C ALA A 436 38.72 23.51 -5.07
N SER A 437 38.87 22.19 -4.89
CA SER A 437 37.77 21.22 -4.94
C SER A 437 36.94 21.31 -6.23
N ASN A 438 37.60 21.30 -7.39
CA ASN A 438 36.91 21.26 -8.69
C ASN A 438 36.67 19.81 -9.14
N ASP A 439 35.57 19.58 -9.86
CA ASP A 439 35.15 18.27 -10.38
C ASP A 439 36.16 17.66 -11.35
N ARG A 440 36.77 18.52 -12.17
CA ARG A 440 37.76 18.11 -13.17
C ARG A 440 38.94 17.36 -12.54
N ASP A 441 39.46 17.84 -11.41
CA ASP A 441 40.61 17.23 -10.74
C ASP A 441 40.23 15.89 -10.08
N ILE A 442 38.96 15.72 -9.69
CA ILE A 442 38.44 14.44 -9.19
C ILE A 442 38.46 13.39 -10.32
N ILE A 443 38.10 13.76 -11.56
CA ILE A 443 38.23 12.86 -12.72
C ILE A 443 39.69 12.45 -12.92
N LEU A 444 40.63 13.41 -12.86
CA LEU A 444 42.06 13.10 -12.99
C LEU A 444 42.52 12.12 -11.90
N SER A 445 42.10 12.34 -10.66
CA SER A 445 42.45 11.47 -9.55
C SER A 445 41.90 10.05 -9.73
N THR A 446 40.69 9.92 -10.26
CA THR A 446 40.00 8.63 -10.50
C THR A 446 40.75 7.77 -11.50
N ILE A 447 41.39 8.36 -12.52
CA ILE A 447 42.19 7.63 -13.53
C ILE A 447 43.67 7.42 -13.12
N GLY A 448 44.03 7.71 -11.87
CA GLY A 448 45.38 7.52 -11.31
C GLY A 448 46.23 8.79 -11.17
N GLY A 449 45.65 9.98 -11.36
CA GLY A 449 46.17 11.27 -10.91
C GLY A 449 47.31 11.90 -11.71
N SER A 450 48.03 11.13 -12.52
CA SER A 450 49.28 11.60 -13.17
C SER A 450 49.31 11.43 -14.69
N VAL A 451 48.73 10.35 -15.22
CA VAL A 451 48.70 10.05 -16.65
C VAL A 451 47.31 10.34 -17.20
N ALA A 452 47.15 11.51 -17.82
CA ALA A 452 45.89 12.03 -18.34
C ALA A 452 45.22 11.17 -19.45
N THR A 453 45.95 10.19 -20.01
CA THR A 453 45.43 9.25 -21.02
C THR A 453 44.95 7.93 -20.44
N ASN A 454 45.12 7.71 -19.13
CA ASN A 454 44.53 6.55 -18.47
C ASN A 454 43.00 6.66 -18.44
N THR A 455 42.36 5.51 -18.25
CA THR A 455 40.92 5.38 -18.07
C THR A 455 40.64 4.50 -16.86
N ALA A 456 39.54 4.73 -16.17
CA ALA A 456 39.06 3.88 -15.09
C ALA A 456 37.65 3.38 -15.41
N GLY A 457 37.42 2.07 -15.30
CA GLY A 457 36.12 1.47 -15.53
C GLY A 457 35.39 1.14 -14.24
N GLY A 458 34.06 1.21 -14.27
CA GLY A 458 33.21 0.85 -13.14
C GLY A 458 32.03 1.80 -12.96
N TYR A 459 31.36 1.67 -11.81
CA TYR A 459 30.31 2.58 -11.38
C TYR A 459 30.93 3.77 -10.64
N LEU A 460 31.36 4.78 -11.39
CA LEU A 460 32.20 5.87 -10.87
C LEU A 460 31.44 7.19 -10.92
N PRO A 461 31.49 8.03 -9.87
CA PRO A 461 30.94 9.41 -9.94
C PRO A 461 31.56 10.23 -11.07
N ALA A 462 32.85 9.98 -11.38
CA ALA A 462 33.60 10.64 -12.44
C ALA A 462 33.23 10.23 -13.88
N ASP A 463 32.42 9.18 -14.07
CA ASP A 463 31.87 8.80 -15.37
C ASP A 463 30.58 9.59 -15.62
N VAL A 464 30.75 10.81 -16.14
CA VAL A 464 29.69 11.81 -16.26
C VAL A 464 28.77 11.49 -17.44
N ASN A 465 29.30 10.87 -18.50
CA ASN A 465 28.51 10.43 -19.65
C ASN A 465 27.91 9.02 -19.52
N MET A 466 28.26 8.29 -18.45
CA MET A 466 27.75 6.96 -18.10
C MET A 466 28.06 5.87 -19.13
N ASP A 467 29.19 6.00 -19.84
CA ASP A 467 29.66 5.00 -20.80
C ASP A 467 30.42 3.82 -20.13
N GLY A 468 30.60 3.89 -18.82
CA GLY A 468 31.32 2.92 -17.98
C GLY A 468 32.82 3.18 -17.87
N LEU A 469 33.34 4.28 -18.43
CA LEU A 469 34.75 4.64 -18.41
C LEU A 469 34.97 6.13 -18.09
N ALA A 470 35.50 6.43 -16.91
CA ALA A 470 36.01 7.76 -16.61
C ALA A 470 37.26 8.09 -17.44
N LYS A 471 37.24 9.23 -18.15
CA LYS A 471 38.28 9.70 -19.07
C LYS A 471 38.58 11.19 -18.85
N TYR A 472 39.88 11.51 -18.75
CA TYR A 472 40.32 12.91 -18.63
C TYR A 472 40.72 13.56 -19.96
N THR A 473 41.09 12.78 -20.99
CA THR A 473 41.40 13.28 -22.34
C THR A 473 40.90 12.31 -23.40
N GLY A 474 40.93 12.74 -24.66
CA GLY A 474 40.47 11.94 -25.80
C GLY A 474 39.03 12.30 -26.20
N VAL A 475 38.48 11.53 -27.15
CA VAL A 475 37.10 11.71 -27.61
C VAL A 475 36.14 11.29 -26.49
N SER A 476 35.08 12.07 -26.30
CA SER A 476 34.05 11.84 -25.26
C SER A 476 34.65 11.70 -23.86
N ASN A 477 35.57 12.59 -23.49
CA ASN A 477 36.08 12.66 -22.13
C ASN A 477 35.12 13.42 -21.20
N ASP A 478 35.10 13.05 -19.92
CA ASP A 478 34.11 13.56 -18.95
C ASP A 478 34.34 15.02 -18.57
N ARG A 479 35.61 15.46 -18.53
CA ARG A 479 35.93 16.83 -18.12
C ARG A 479 35.42 17.88 -19.09
N ASP A 480 35.33 17.55 -20.38
CA ASP A 480 34.90 18.52 -21.40
C ASP A 480 33.41 18.84 -21.23
N LEU A 481 32.60 17.89 -20.71
CA LEU A 481 31.20 18.12 -20.41
C LEU A 481 31.04 19.09 -19.22
N ILE A 482 31.86 18.95 -18.17
CA ILE A 482 31.91 19.91 -17.06
C ILE A 482 32.25 21.32 -17.57
N LEU A 483 33.28 21.44 -18.42
CA LEU A 483 33.68 22.73 -18.98
C LEU A 483 32.56 23.37 -19.79
N GLN A 484 31.87 22.58 -20.63
CA GLN A 484 30.74 23.05 -21.43
C GLN A 484 29.61 23.57 -20.54
N ASN A 485 29.26 22.83 -19.48
CA ASN A 485 28.15 23.14 -18.60
C ASN A 485 28.35 24.40 -17.75
N ILE A 486 29.60 24.78 -17.45
CA ILE A 486 29.92 26.07 -16.83
C ILE A 486 30.08 27.24 -17.84
N GLY A 487 29.84 26.99 -19.13
CA GLY A 487 29.82 28.01 -20.19
C GLY A 487 30.97 27.92 -21.21
N GLY A 488 31.80 26.88 -21.16
CA GLY A 488 32.74 26.46 -22.22
C GLY A 488 33.98 27.34 -22.43
N VAL A 489 33.89 28.65 -22.20
CA VAL A 489 34.95 29.63 -22.50
C VAL A 489 35.55 30.31 -21.27
N VAL A 490 34.82 30.31 -20.14
CA VAL A 490 35.28 30.90 -18.87
C VAL A 490 35.40 29.77 -17.84
N PRO A 491 36.59 29.16 -17.67
CA PRO A 491 36.77 27.99 -16.82
C PRO A 491 36.66 28.26 -15.31
N THR A 492 36.46 29.52 -14.93
CA THR A 492 36.28 29.99 -13.54
C THR A 492 34.82 30.17 -13.16
N ASN A 493 33.89 29.97 -14.10
CA ASN A 493 32.47 29.98 -13.77
C ASN A 493 32.13 28.78 -12.89
N VAL A 494 31.12 28.97 -12.03
CA VAL A 494 30.53 27.94 -11.20
C VAL A 494 29.06 27.86 -11.54
N ARG A 495 28.54 26.65 -11.70
CA ARG A 495 27.10 26.41 -11.78
C ARG A 495 26.66 25.71 -10.50
N THR A 496 25.64 26.23 -9.84
CA THR A 496 25.11 25.68 -8.59
C THR A 496 23.76 25.01 -8.86
N GLU A 497 23.50 23.90 -8.19
CA GLU A 497 22.18 23.27 -8.19
C GLU A 497 21.10 24.25 -7.79
N GLN A 498 19.90 24.09 -8.34
CA GLN A 498 18.78 24.99 -8.05
C GLN A 498 17.85 24.31 -7.03
N MET A 499 18.32 24.35 -5.78
CA MET A 499 17.68 23.81 -4.58
C MET A 499 17.64 24.90 -3.49
N PRO A 500 16.73 24.81 -2.50
CA PRO A 500 16.53 25.84 -1.45
C PRO A 500 17.61 25.83 -0.36
#